data_AF-A0A8C4Y1W1-F1
#
_entry.id   AF-A0A8C4Y1W1-F1
#
_cell.length_a   1.000
_cell.length_b   1.000
_cell.length_c   1.000
_cell.angle_alpha   90.00
_cell.angle_beta   90.00
_cell.angle_gamma   90.00
#
_symmetry.space_group_name_H-M   'P 1'
#
loop_
_entity.id
_entity.type
_entity.pdbx_description
1 polymer ?
#
loop_
_entity_poly.entity_id
_entity_poly.type
_entity_poly.pdbx_seq_one_letter_code
_entity_poly.pdbx_strand_id
1 'polypeptide(L)'
;FNVFPLYMVSWFEKAKEILISRGNEKNEALTSLVEDFFDILMLVHDTDSEGKIQTLESFILRICTLVADVRINVYIQQEAVRKLNSMLDTMPREARKKIISTKEMFLYCCCKMYVIDYDLQVAITEALCRMTSEKQRGELARQWFSMEFVTNAFKGIKDSEFETDCRKFLNQVNGMLGDKRRVFTYPCLSAILDQYELQIPLDENLEEFWIDFNVGSRSISFYVAADDEDHQWETVSIPEEEVEMYSIEEKESKKLLTIILKNPVTVGNQEGEQMFLYFDPVLEIMEVARKVYGANKCKGFTKKQATSVAKTSVHIIFDESGSQVRYTVLITTPTKRKVSEASVIVPGTGRLPLRSPLVFVNTLNHICTPINQTLLLSSWQGTSSALSESFSSTFSLTLFVCLFKNNLTILLTDEVWEHCRSG
;
A
#
# COMPACT_ATOMS: atom_id res chain seq x y z
N PHE A 1 8.90 24.84 22.79
CA PHE A 1 9.16 24.35 21.44
C PHE A 1 10.21 23.23 21.42
N ASN A 2 11.43 23.41 21.93
CA ASN A 2 12.51 22.39 21.88
C ASN A 2 12.23 21.00 22.52
N VAL A 3 11.18 20.84 23.33
CA VAL A 3 10.84 19.54 23.97
C VAL A 3 9.76 18.78 23.17
N PHE A 4 8.99 19.45 22.31
CA PHE A 4 7.87 18.83 21.60
C PHE A 4 8.32 17.71 20.64
N PRO A 5 9.39 17.89 19.83
CA PRO A 5 9.91 16.80 18.99
C PRO A 5 10.35 15.57 19.79
N LEU A 6 10.85 15.75 21.02
CA LEU A 6 11.26 14.63 21.89
C LEU A 6 10.06 13.80 22.36
N TYR A 7 8.93 14.44 22.66
CA TYR A 7 7.69 13.73 22.99
C TYR A 7 7.15 12.96 21.79
N MET A 8 7.14 13.57 20.60
CA MET A 8 6.69 12.89 19.38
C MET A 8 7.57 11.68 19.04
N VAL A 9 8.88 11.78 19.26
CA VAL A 9 9.80 10.63 19.11
C VAL A 9 9.41 9.50 20.07
N SER A 10 9.15 9.79 21.35
CA SER A 10 8.72 8.79 22.33
C SER A 10 7.41 8.11 21.92
N TRP A 11 6.43 8.89 21.43
CA TRP A 11 5.17 8.36 20.92
C TRP A 11 5.36 7.47 19.71
N PHE A 12 6.24 7.86 18.78
CA PHE A 12 6.57 7.08 17.61
C PHE A 12 7.17 5.73 17.96
N GLU A 13 8.14 5.67 18.88
CA GLU A 13 8.75 4.39 19.28
C GLU A 13 7.72 3.46 19.92
N LYS A 14 6.85 3.99 20.79
CA LYS A 14 5.74 3.20 21.38
C LYS A 14 4.75 2.71 20.32
N ALA A 15 4.36 3.58 19.38
CA ALA A 15 3.49 3.19 18.28
C ALA A 15 4.15 2.09 17.44
N LYS A 16 5.45 2.22 17.12
CA LYS A 16 6.20 1.22 16.36
C LYS A 16 6.21 -0.15 17.04
N GLU A 17 6.34 -0.23 18.36
CA GLU A 17 6.22 -1.50 19.09
C GLU A 17 4.85 -2.15 18.92
N ILE A 18 3.78 -1.35 19.02
CA ILE A 18 2.40 -1.81 18.78
C ILE A 18 2.26 -2.32 17.34
N LEU A 19 2.75 -1.57 16.35
CA LEU A 19 2.69 -1.95 14.94
C LEU A 19 3.44 -3.28 14.67
N ILE A 20 4.63 -3.45 15.26
CA ILE A 20 5.41 -4.70 15.15
C ILE A 20 4.65 -5.88 15.77
N SER A 21 4.07 -5.68 16.97
CA SER A 21 3.32 -6.74 17.65
C SER A 21 2.06 -7.17 16.92
N ARG A 22 1.40 -6.25 16.21
CA ARG A 22 0.23 -6.57 15.37
C ARG A 22 0.62 -7.31 14.10
N GLY A 23 1.80 -7.01 13.55
CA GLY A 23 2.29 -7.62 12.31
C GLY A 23 1.75 -6.96 11.05
N ASN A 24 1.74 -7.72 9.96
CA ASN A 24 1.50 -7.20 8.61
C ASN A 24 0.02 -7.18 8.19
N GLU A 25 -0.89 -7.60 9.06
CA GLU A 25 -2.33 -7.57 8.79
C GLU A 25 -2.83 -6.12 8.67
N LYS A 26 -3.74 -5.88 7.72
CA LYS A 26 -4.37 -4.56 7.57
C LYS A 26 -5.22 -4.27 8.81
N ASN A 27 -5.07 -3.08 9.37
CA ASN A 27 -5.87 -2.60 10.48
C ASN A 27 -6.14 -1.10 10.29
N GLU A 28 -7.38 -0.76 10.00
CA GLU A 28 -7.79 0.62 9.69
C GLU A 28 -7.50 1.57 10.84
N ALA A 29 -7.77 1.18 12.09
CA ALA A 29 -7.51 2.02 13.25
C ALA A 29 -6.01 2.31 13.43
N LEU A 30 -5.13 1.36 13.14
CA LEU A 30 -3.68 1.57 13.18
C LEU A 30 -3.19 2.42 12.01
N THR A 31 -3.75 2.23 10.81
CA THR A 31 -3.43 3.07 9.65
C THR A 31 -3.84 4.52 9.93
N SER A 32 -5.06 4.75 10.40
CA SER A 32 -5.54 6.10 10.77
C SER A 32 -4.71 6.71 11.91
N LEU A 33 -4.33 5.92 12.92
CA LEU A 33 -3.46 6.42 14.00
C LEU A 33 -2.11 6.91 13.47
N VAL A 34 -1.52 6.18 12.52
CA VAL A 34 -0.24 6.56 11.92
C VAL A 34 -0.39 7.80 11.03
N GLU A 35 -1.47 7.89 10.27
CA GLU A 35 -1.82 9.06 9.47
C GLU A 35 -1.98 10.31 10.36
N ASP A 36 -2.81 10.22 11.41
CA ASP A 36 -3.01 11.30 12.40
C ASP A 36 -1.68 11.76 13.03
N PHE A 37 -0.82 10.79 13.38
CA PHE A 37 0.51 11.09 13.92
C PHE A 37 1.36 11.89 12.94
N PHE A 38 1.43 11.45 11.68
CA PHE A 38 2.22 12.14 10.67
C PHE A 38 1.64 13.49 10.27
N ASP A 39 0.32 13.65 10.28
CA ASP A 39 -0.32 14.93 10.03
C ASP A 39 0.07 15.96 11.08
N ILE A 40 0.11 15.57 12.37
CA ILE A 40 0.64 16.45 13.42
C ILE A 40 2.13 16.71 13.24
N LEU A 41 2.91 15.71 12.84
CA LEU A 41 4.33 15.92 12.56
C LEU A 41 4.52 16.96 11.46
N MET A 42 3.68 16.93 10.42
CA MET A 42 3.69 17.90 9.34
C MET A 42 3.28 19.30 9.81
N LEU A 43 2.33 19.44 10.74
CA LEU A 43 2.02 20.74 11.35
C LEU A 43 3.23 21.37 12.06
N VAL A 44 4.03 20.57 12.76
CA VAL A 44 5.27 21.03 13.40
C VAL A 44 6.33 21.36 12.33
N HIS A 45 6.48 20.48 11.34
CA HIS A 45 7.40 20.67 10.23
C HIS A 45 7.15 22.01 9.52
N ASP A 46 5.89 22.34 9.25
CA ASP A 46 5.51 23.52 8.48
C ASP A 46 5.40 24.82 9.28
N THR A 47 5.71 24.79 10.59
CA THR A 47 5.66 25.98 11.46
C THR A 47 6.73 27.01 11.08
N ASP A 48 7.99 26.60 10.96
CA ASP A 48 9.10 27.46 10.58
C ASP A 48 10.32 26.63 10.10
N SER A 49 11.44 27.30 9.78
CA SER A 49 12.65 26.61 9.31
C SER A 49 13.29 25.70 10.37
N GLU A 50 13.13 26.01 11.65
CA GLU A 50 13.66 25.20 12.75
C GLU A 50 12.80 23.94 12.93
N GLY A 51 11.47 24.07 12.85
CA GLY A 51 10.52 22.95 12.84
C GLY A 51 10.82 21.96 11.71
N LYS A 52 11.09 22.46 10.50
CA LYS A 52 11.56 21.64 9.36
C LYS A 52 12.80 20.83 9.71
N ILE A 53 13.86 21.50 10.18
CA ILE A 53 15.14 20.86 10.50
C ILE A 53 14.97 19.83 11.62
N GLN A 54 14.35 20.21 12.74
CA GLN A 54 14.18 19.34 13.91
C GLN A 54 13.36 18.09 13.60
N THR A 55 12.27 18.24 12.84
CA THR A 55 11.43 17.10 12.46
C THR A 55 12.16 16.16 11.50
N LEU A 56 12.83 16.68 10.47
CA LEU A 56 13.58 15.82 9.54
C LEU A 56 14.74 15.11 10.24
N GLU A 57 15.56 15.82 11.02
CA GLU A 57 16.67 15.24 11.80
C GLU A 57 16.17 14.15 12.74
N SER A 58 15.05 14.38 13.41
CA SER A 58 14.50 13.43 14.38
C SER A 58 13.87 12.20 13.73
N PHE A 59 13.22 12.35 12.58
CA PHE A 59 12.35 11.31 12.02
C PHE A 59 12.88 10.59 10.78
N ILE A 60 13.85 11.14 10.04
CA ILE A 60 14.32 10.51 8.80
C ILE A 60 14.75 9.05 9.00
N LEU A 61 15.65 8.78 9.97
CA LEU A 61 16.11 7.42 10.25
C LEU A 61 14.96 6.55 10.76
N ARG A 62 14.09 7.11 11.59
CA ARG A 62 12.94 6.41 12.17
C ARG A 62 11.97 5.92 11.10
N ILE A 63 11.63 6.79 10.16
CA ILE A 63 10.79 6.46 9.01
C ILE A 63 11.49 5.42 8.14
N CYS A 64 12.77 5.60 7.79
CA CYS A 64 13.52 4.61 7.02
C CYS A 64 13.50 3.22 7.68
N THR A 65 13.67 3.14 9.01
CA THR A 65 13.61 1.85 9.73
C THR A 65 12.20 1.25 9.75
N LEU A 66 11.15 2.07 9.84
CA LEU A 66 9.76 1.62 9.80
C LEU A 66 9.41 1.04 8.42
N VAL A 67 9.82 1.73 7.36
CA VAL A 67 9.62 1.32 5.95
C VAL A 67 10.35 0.02 5.65
N ALA A 68 11.57 -0.13 6.16
CA ALA A 68 12.40 -1.33 5.96
C ALA A 68 11.90 -2.57 6.72
N ASP A 69 11.12 -2.39 7.78
CA ASP A 69 10.70 -3.50 8.65
C ASP A 69 9.58 -4.31 7.99
N VAL A 70 9.92 -5.52 7.52
CA VAL A 70 9.01 -6.45 6.83
C VAL A 70 7.81 -6.90 7.66
N ARG A 71 7.84 -6.69 8.98
CA ARG A 71 6.73 -7.05 9.88
C ARG A 71 5.62 -6.00 9.86
N ILE A 72 5.94 -4.77 9.48
CA ILE A 72 4.97 -3.68 9.42
C ILE A 72 4.12 -3.80 8.15
N ASN A 73 2.82 -3.54 8.29
CA ASN A 73 1.88 -3.53 7.17
C ASN A 73 2.29 -2.50 6.10
N VAL A 74 2.06 -2.85 4.84
CA VAL A 74 2.47 -2.05 3.67
C VAL A 74 1.84 -0.65 3.63
N TYR A 75 0.57 -0.50 4.02
CA TYR A 75 -0.13 0.79 3.96
C TYR A 75 0.46 1.79 4.96
N ILE A 76 0.87 1.30 6.14
CA ILE A 76 1.59 2.11 7.13
C ILE A 76 2.97 2.52 6.59
N GLN A 77 3.67 1.62 5.88
CA GLN A 77 4.96 1.94 5.26
C GLN A 77 4.81 2.97 4.16
N GLN A 78 3.79 2.82 3.31
CA GLN A 78 3.44 3.78 2.25
C GLN A 78 3.14 5.16 2.84
N GLU A 79 2.34 5.23 3.90
CA GLU A 79 2.04 6.50 4.58
C GLU A 79 3.31 7.16 5.13
N ALA A 80 4.15 6.39 5.83
CA ALA A 80 5.38 6.90 6.39
C ALA A 80 6.35 7.45 5.34
N VAL A 81 6.58 6.70 4.24
CA VAL A 81 7.50 7.14 3.18
C VAL A 81 6.93 8.33 2.39
N ARG A 82 5.61 8.37 2.17
CA ARG A 82 4.93 9.52 1.53
C ARG A 82 5.17 10.80 2.32
N LYS A 83 4.95 10.74 3.63
CA LYS A 83 5.19 11.87 4.53
C LYS A 83 6.67 12.27 4.58
N LEU A 84 7.59 11.30 4.55
CA LEU A 84 9.02 11.59 4.39
C LEU A 84 9.34 12.31 3.07
N ASN A 85 8.74 11.90 1.94
CA ASN A 85 8.94 12.58 0.66
C ASN A 85 8.44 14.02 0.70
N SER A 86 7.30 14.30 1.35
CA SER A 86 6.80 15.66 1.57
C SER A 86 7.76 16.52 2.42
N MET A 87 8.32 15.95 3.50
CA MET A 87 9.34 16.64 4.30
C MET A 87 10.62 16.92 3.49
N LEU A 88 11.06 15.96 2.68
CA LEU A 88 12.25 16.10 1.84
C LEU A 88 12.05 17.12 0.70
N ASP A 89 10.85 17.19 0.12
CA ASP A 89 10.51 18.13 -0.95
C ASP A 89 10.67 19.59 -0.51
N THR A 90 10.10 19.90 0.65
CA THR A 90 9.98 21.26 1.17
C THR A 90 11.22 21.75 1.94
N MET A 91 12.21 20.88 2.13
CA MET A 91 13.46 21.18 2.84
C MET A 91 14.55 21.72 1.88
N PRO A 92 15.30 22.79 2.22
CA PRO A 92 16.39 23.29 1.38
C PRO A 92 17.48 22.24 1.13
N ARG A 93 17.96 22.13 -0.12
CA ARG A 93 18.99 21.14 -0.54
C ARG A 93 20.23 21.13 0.37
N GLU A 94 20.72 22.31 0.77
CA GLU A 94 21.91 22.41 1.62
C GLU A 94 21.65 21.97 3.07
N ALA A 95 20.43 22.13 3.58
CA ALA A 95 20.04 21.59 4.89
C ALA A 95 19.95 20.06 4.82
N ARG A 96 19.29 19.52 3.77
CA ARG A 96 19.20 18.07 3.53
C ARG A 96 20.58 17.40 3.53
N LYS A 97 21.56 17.98 2.83
CA LYS A 97 22.94 17.46 2.77
C LYS A 97 23.62 17.35 4.14
N LYS A 98 23.29 18.21 5.10
CA LYS A 98 23.86 18.18 6.46
C LYS A 98 23.20 17.13 7.34
N ILE A 99 21.90 16.96 7.17
CA ILE A 99 21.05 16.08 7.99
C ILE A 99 21.19 14.61 7.57
N ILE A 100 21.24 14.36 6.26
CA ILE A 100 21.20 13.00 5.71
C ILE A 100 22.60 12.36 5.80
N SER A 101 22.74 11.39 6.70
CA SER A 101 23.95 10.55 6.82
C SER A 101 23.92 9.33 5.89
N THR A 102 25.10 8.93 5.40
CA THR A 102 25.24 8.48 4.00
C THR A 102 25.22 6.98 3.72
N LYS A 103 25.03 6.07 4.70
CA LYS A 103 25.10 4.61 4.44
C LYS A 103 23.96 3.79 5.04
N GLU A 104 23.72 3.90 6.35
CA GLU A 104 22.75 3.04 7.03
C GLU A 104 21.31 3.35 6.60
N MET A 105 20.95 4.63 6.48
CA MET A 105 19.61 5.06 6.03
C MET A 105 19.25 4.51 4.65
N PHE A 106 20.20 4.53 3.71
CA PHE A 106 19.97 4.06 2.35
C PHE A 106 19.84 2.54 2.28
N LEU A 107 20.60 1.82 3.11
CA LEU A 107 20.53 0.35 3.16
C LEU A 107 19.15 -0.13 3.64
N TYR A 108 18.57 0.53 4.65
CA TYR A 108 17.21 0.23 5.12
C TYR A 108 16.17 0.40 4.01
N CYS A 109 16.23 1.50 3.27
CA CYS A 109 15.32 1.77 2.16
C CYS A 109 15.50 0.77 0.99
N CYS A 110 16.73 0.48 0.58
CA CYS A 110 17.00 -0.40 -0.57
C CYS A 110 16.55 -1.84 -0.33
N CYS A 111 16.67 -2.36 0.90
CA CYS A 111 16.24 -3.72 1.24
C CYS A 111 14.75 -3.96 0.94
N LYS A 112 13.93 -2.92 1.08
CA LYS A 112 12.49 -3.03 0.87
C LYS A 112 12.07 -3.02 -0.59
N MET A 113 12.87 -2.39 -1.46
CA MET A 113 12.58 -2.24 -2.89
C MET A 113 12.40 -3.58 -3.61
N TYR A 114 12.84 -4.70 -3.05
CA TYR A 114 12.71 -6.02 -3.70
C TYR A 114 11.45 -6.79 -3.31
N VAL A 115 10.65 -6.32 -2.36
CA VAL A 115 9.91 -7.27 -1.50
C VAL A 115 8.39 -7.09 -1.45
N ILE A 116 7.79 -5.94 -1.79
CA ILE A 116 6.37 -5.72 -1.43
C ILE A 116 5.45 -5.25 -2.56
N ASP A 117 5.53 -3.98 -2.95
CA ASP A 117 4.46 -3.29 -3.67
C ASP A 117 5.06 -2.20 -4.55
N TYR A 118 4.49 -2.00 -5.74
CA TYR A 118 5.03 -1.08 -6.74
C TYR A 118 5.03 0.37 -6.24
N ASP A 119 3.94 0.86 -5.64
CA ASP A 119 3.86 2.24 -5.16
C ASP A 119 4.85 2.49 -4.03
N LEU A 120 5.05 1.49 -3.16
CA LEU A 120 6.08 1.56 -2.13
C LEU A 120 7.48 1.57 -2.74
N GLN A 121 7.73 0.81 -3.81
CA GLN A 121 9.01 0.85 -4.55
C GLN A 121 9.26 2.23 -5.16
N VAL A 122 8.25 2.86 -5.75
CA VAL A 122 8.33 4.22 -6.30
C VAL A 122 8.64 5.22 -5.20
N ALA A 123 7.87 5.24 -4.12
CA ALA A 123 8.03 6.22 -3.05
C ALA A 123 9.40 6.08 -2.35
N ILE A 124 9.92 4.85 -2.20
CA ILE A 124 11.29 4.63 -1.72
C ILE A 124 12.31 5.18 -2.71
N THR A 125 12.17 4.88 -4.00
CA THR A 125 13.07 5.36 -5.05
C THR A 125 13.09 6.89 -5.10
N GLU A 126 11.93 7.51 -4.94
CA GLU A 126 11.76 8.96 -4.84
C GLU A 126 12.49 9.51 -3.62
N ALA A 127 12.34 8.89 -2.45
CA ALA A 127 13.05 9.29 -1.24
C ALA A 127 14.56 9.24 -1.44
N LEU A 128 15.08 8.17 -2.04
CA LEU A 128 16.50 8.04 -2.38
C LEU A 128 16.97 9.18 -3.30
N CYS A 129 16.18 9.54 -4.32
CA CYS A 129 16.48 10.62 -5.25
C CYS A 129 16.36 12.00 -4.59
N ARG A 130 15.41 12.25 -3.70
CA ARG A 130 15.31 13.53 -2.97
C ARG A 130 16.43 13.74 -1.96
N MET A 131 16.91 12.63 -1.38
CA MET A 131 18.03 12.60 -0.44
C MET A 131 19.40 12.77 -1.12
N THR A 132 19.50 12.58 -2.43
CA THR A 132 20.79 12.61 -3.15
C THR A 132 20.72 13.33 -4.48
N SER A 133 21.69 14.19 -4.77
CA SER A 133 21.81 14.75 -6.13
C SER A 133 22.15 13.65 -7.14
N GLU A 134 21.80 13.88 -8.42
CA GLU A 134 22.15 12.96 -9.52
C GLU A 134 23.65 12.61 -9.53
N LYS A 135 24.51 13.60 -9.28
CA LYS A 135 25.96 13.41 -9.15
C LYS A 135 26.32 12.44 -8.03
N GLN A 136 25.70 12.58 -6.85
CA GLN A 136 25.92 11.68 -5.72
C GLN A 136 25.40 10.27 -5.99
N ARG A 137 24.28 10.12 -6.71
CA ARG A 137 23.77 8.80 -7.13
C ARG A 137 24.80 8.04 -7.96
N GLY A 138 25.55 8.73 -8.82
CA GLY A 138 26.67 8.16 -9.58
C GLY A 138 27.72 7.41 -8.74
N GLU A 139 27.95 7.87 -7.51
CA GLU A 139 28.93 7.29 -6.57
C GLU A 139 28.28 6.29 -5.61
N LEU A 140 27.09 6.63 -5.10
CA LEU A 140 26.39 5.88 -4.05
C LEU A 140 25.69 4.62 -4.56
N ALA A 141 25.21 4.61 -5.82
CA ALA A 141 24.47 3.48 -6.37
C ALA A 141 25.24 2.15 -6.34
N ARG A 142 26.59 2.20 -6.42
CA ARG A 142 27.46 1.01 -6.28
C ARG A 142 27.49 0.45 -4.86
N GLN A 143 27.20 1.29 -3.86
CA GLN A 143 27.18 0.90 -2.45
C GLN A 143 25.81 0.34 -2.06
N TRP A 144 24.76 0.79 -2.74
CA TRP A 144 23.37 0.40 -2.44
C TRP A 144 22.94 -0.86 -3.17
N PHE A 145 23.41 -1.03 -4.41
CA PHE A 145 23.04 -2.16 -5.25
C PHE A 145 24.28 -3.00 -5.56
N SER A 146 24.20 -4.29 -5.27
CA SER A 146 25.27 -5.25 -5.55
C SER A 146 25.37 -5.62 -7.02
N MET A 147 24.27 -5.52 -7.76
CA MET A 147 24.20 -5.86 -9.18
C MET A 147 24.51 -4.63 -10.04
N GLU A 148 25.56 -4.71 -10.86
CA GLU A 148 26.00 -3.59 -11.71
C GLU A 148 24.91 -3.08 -12.65
N PHE A 149 24.07 -3.96 -13.19
CA PHE A 149 22.94 -3.55 -14.03
C PHE A 149 21.94 -2.68 -13.26
N VAL A 150 21.53 -3.08 -12.05
CA VAL A 150 20.64 -2.30 -11.18
C VAL A 150 21.29 -0.98 -10.79
N THR A 151 22.58 -1.01 -10.46
CA THR A 151 23.36 0.19 -10.19
C THR A 151 23.32 1.18 -11.36
N ASN A 152 23.53 0.70 -12.59
CA ASN A 152 23.56 1.56 -13.77
C ASN A 152 22.17 2.09 -14.14
N ALA A 153 21.13 1.26 -14.00
CA ALA A 153 19.75 1.68 -14.18
C ALA A 153 19.34 2.78 -13.19
N PHE A 154 19.67 2.61 -11.90
CA PHE A 154 19.38 3.62 -10.88
C PHE A 154 20.10 4.96 -11.12
N LYS A 155 21.35 4.92 -11.62
CA LYS A 155 22.08 6.14 -12.02
C LYS A 155 21.44 6.86 -13.20
N GLY A 156 20.70 6.13 -14.04
CA GLY A 156 20.02 6.67 -15.20
C GLY A 156 18.79 7.52 -14.86
N ILE A 157 18.26 7.41 -13.64
CA ILE A 157 17.10 8.19 -13.20
C ILE A 157 17.46 9.67 -13.14
N LYS A 158 16.78 10.50 -13.93
CA LYS A 158 16.89 11.97 -13.88
C LYS A 158 15.83 12.54 -12.96
N ASP A 159 16.19 13.59 -12.21
CA ASP A 159 15.23 14.28 -11.33
C ASP A 159 14.10 14.95 -12.14
N SER A 160 14.38 15.36 -13.38
CA SER A 160 13.41 16.03 -14.26
C SER A 160 12.44 15.08 -14.97
N GLU A 161 12.76 13.79 -15.03
CA GLU A 161 11.99 12.75 -15.73
C GLU A 161 11.68 11.59 -14.77
N PHE A 162 11.58 11.89 -13.48
CA PHE A 162 11.56 10.89 -12.42
C PHE A 162 10.50 9.81 -12.63
N GLU A 163 9.26 10.16 -12.97
CA GLU A 163 8.15 9.21 -13.10
C GLU A 163 8.44 8.09 -14.11
N THR A 164 8.82 8.47 -15.33
CA THR A 164 9.06 7.50 -16.41
C THR A 164 10.39 6.79 -16.28
N ASP A 165 11.45 7.47 -15.81
CA ASP A 165 12.73 6.81 -15.54
C ASP A 165 12.64 5.84 -14.35
N CYS A 166 11.89 6.19 -13.29
CA CYS A 166 11.63 5.32 -12.16
C CYS A 166 10.86 4.07 -12.60
N ARG A 167 9.84 4.22 -13.47
CA ARG A 167 9.13 3.10 -14.08
C ARG A 167 10.06 2.15 -14.83
N LYS A 168 10.92 2.68 -15.71
CA LYS A 168 11.91 1.87 -16.45
C LYS A 168 12.85 1.13 -15.50
N PHE A 169 13.35 1.82 -14.49
CA PHE A 169 14.22 1.25 -13.47
C PHE A 169 13.54 0.12 -12.67
N LEU A 170 12.31 0.33 -12.19
CA LEU A 170 11.60 -0.67 -11.39
C LEU A 170 11.16 -1.88 -12.23
N ASN A 171 10.72 -1.67 -13.47
CA ASN A 171 10.43 -2.78 -14.40
C ASN A 171 11.67 -3.65 -14.61
N GLN A 172 12.83 -3.03 -14.78
CA GLN A 172 14.12 -3.72 -14.88
C GLN A 172 14.47 -4.50 -13.60
N VAL A 173 14.39 -3.86 -12.44
CA VAL A 173 14.68 -4.48 -11.13
C VAL A 173 13.77 -5.69 -10.89
N ASN A 174 12.45 -5.51 -11.07
CA ASN A 174 11.48 -6.57 -10.86
C ASN A 174 11.63 -7.69 -11.90
N GLY A 175 11.95 -7.35 -13.15
CA GLY A 175 12.23 -8.33 -14.21
C GLY A 175 13.43 -9.23 -13.88
N MET A 176 14.52 -8.66 -13.38
CA MET A 176 15.73 -9.41 -13.02
C MET A 176 15.55 -10.39 -11.86
N LEU A 177 14.61 -10.14 -10.95
CA LEU A 177 14.30 -11.05 -9.86
C LEU A 177 13.64 -12.37 -10.34
N GLY A 178 13.17 -12.42 -11.59
CA GLY A 178 12.51 -13.59 -12.17
C GLY A 178 11.34 -14.05 -11.29
N ASP A 179 11.28 -15.34 -10.98
CA ASP A 179 10.19 -15.91 -10.17
C ASP A 179 10.18 -15.45 -8.71
N LYS A 180 11.28 -14.88 -8.22
CA LYS A 180 11.37 -14.35 -6.85
C LYS A 180 10.76 -12.96 -6.71
N ARG A 181 10.41 -12.31 -7.83
CA ARG A 181 9.81 -10.97 -7.81
C ARG A 181 8.48 -10.97 -7.06
N ARG A 182 8.22 -9.85 -6.40
CA ARG A 182 6.99 -9.63 -5.62
C ARG A 182 6.03 -8.66 -6.31
N VAL A 183 6.50 -7.98 -7.34
CA VAL A 183 5.72 -7.14 -8.24
C VAL A 183 5.89 -7.69 -9.64
N PHE A 184 4.78 -8.00 -10.30
CA PHE A 184 4.75 -8.43 -11.70
C PHE A 184 4.07 -7.33 -12.50
N THR A 185 4.82 -6.70 -13.40
CA THR A 185 4.31 -5.59 -14.22
C THR A 185 4.07 -6.08 -15.65
N TYR A 186 2.89 -5.81 -16.18
CA TYR A 186 2.51 -6.22 -17.55
C TYR A 186 1.91 -5.06 -18.34
N PRO A 187 2.20 -4.96 -19.64
CA PRO A 187 1.55 -3.99 -20.50
C PRO A 187 0.11 -4.42 -20.74
N CYS A 188 -0.81 -3.47 -20.58
CA CYS A 188 -2.24 -3.64 -20.74
C CYS A 188 -2.69 -2.87 -21.99
N LEU A 189 -3.60 -3.48 -22.73
CA LEU A 189 -4.15 -2.92 -23.95
C LEU A 189 -5.23 -1.88 -23.64
N SER A 190 -6.04 -2.12 -22.61
CA SER A 190 -7.05 -1.18 -22.10
C SER A 190 -7.59 -1.62 -20.75
N ALA A 191 -8.03 -0.65 -19.95
CA ALA A 191 -8.75 -0.86 -18.69
C ALA A 191 -10.13 -0.21 -18.76
N ILE A 192 -11.16 -0.92 -18.27
CA ILE A 192 -12.54 -0.45 -18.29
C ILE A 192 -13.15 -0.68 -16.91
N LEU A 193 -13.74 0.36 -16.33
CA LEU A 193 -14.56 0.28 -15.12
C LEU A 193 -16.03 0.25 -15.54
N ASP A 194 -16.68 -0.91 -15.37
CA ASP A 194 -18.00 -1.25 -15.93
C ASP A 194 -18.10 -0.98 -17.44
N GLN A 195 -18.53 0.23 -17.81
CA GLN A 195 -18.72 0.67 -19.19
C GLN A 195 -17.80 1.82 -19.59
N TYR A 196 -16.96 2.30 -18.67
CA TYR A 196 -16.11 3.48 -18.85
C TYR A 196 -14.66 3.07 -19.08
N GLU A 197 -14.14 3.35 -20.27
CA GLU A 197 -12.74 3.13 -20.58
C GLU A 197 -11.86 4.17 -19.88
N LEU A 198 -10.94 3.69 -19.06
CA LEU A 198 -10.04 4.52 -18.28
C LEU A 198 -8.94 5.09 -19.17
N GLN A 199 -8.62 6.36 -18.97
CA GLN A 199 -7.65 7.07 -19.80
C GLN A 199 -6.23 6.77 -19.35
N ILE A 200 -5.38 6.41 -20.31
CA ILE A 200 -3.96 6.17 -20.09
C ILE A 200 -3.28 7.54 -19.87
N PRO A 201 -2.35 7.69 -18.91
CA PRO A 201 -1.62 8.94 -18.72
C PRO A 201 -0.91 9.40 -20.00
N LEU A 202 -1.06 10.68 -20.35
CA LEU A 202 -0.46 11.29 -21.55
C LEU A 202 0.99 11.70 -21.26
N ASP A 203 1.92 10.74 -21.37
CA ASP A 203 3.37 10.99 -21.25
C ASP A 203 4.11 10.32 -22.41
N GLU A 204 4.83 11.11 -23.22
CA GLU A 204 5.57 10.62 -24.39
C GLU A 204 6.68 9.61 -24.04
N ASN A 205 7.16 9.64 -22.79
CA ASN A 205 8.19 8.73 -22.30
C ASN A 205 7.61 7.47 -21.63
N LEU A 206 6.28 7.37 -21.52
CA LEU A 206 5.59 6.18 -21.02
C LEU A 206 5.50 5.13 -22.14
N GLU A 207 6.24 4.05 -21.97
CA GLU A 207 6.38 3.01 -23.01
C GLU A 207 5.09 2.22 -23.25
N GLU A 208 4.34 1.93 -22.20
CA GLU A 208 3.14 1.09 -22.22
C GLU A 208 2.19 1.49 -21.08
N PHE A 209 0.92 1.07 -21.17
CA PHE A 209 0.00 1.16 -20.05
C PHE A 209 0.22 0.01 -19.06
N TRP A 210 0.94 0.29 -17.98
CA TRP A 210 1.42 -0.73 -17.04
C TRP A 210 0.40 -1.09 -15.96
N ILE A 211 0.20 -2.40 -15.75
CA ILE A 211 -0.56 -2.95 -14.62
C ILE A 211 0.39 -3.71 -13.70
N ASP A 212 0.40 -3.33 -12.42
CA ASP A 212 1.26 -3.86 -11.39
C ASP A 212 0.50 -4.85 -10.51
N PHE A 213 0.90 -6.12 -10.57
CA PHE A 213 0.36 -7.19 -9.72
C PHE A 213 1.26 -7.35 -8.50
N ASN A 214 0.81 -6.81 -7.36
CA ASN A 214 1.56 -6.70 -6.12
C ASN A 214 1.27 -7.91 -5.22
N VAL A 215 2.16 -8.91 -5.23
CA VAL A 215 2.03 -10.13 -4.41
C VAL A 215 2.29 -9.83 -2.93
N GLY A 216 3.02 -8.77 -2.59
CA GLY A 216 3.28 -8.37 -1.21
C GLY A 216 2.06 -7.77 -0.51
N SER A 217 1.48 -6.73 -1.10
CA SER A 217 0.27 -6.04 -0.62
C SER A 217 -1.02 -6.78 -0.96
N ARG A 218 -0.95 -7.78 -1.87
CA ARG A 218 -2.11 -8.51 -2.41
C ARG A 218 -3.08 -7.56 -3.12
N SER A 219 -2.56 -6.65 -3.93
CA SER A 219 -3.35 -5.73 -4.75
C SER A 219 -2.93 -5.79 -6.21
N ILE A 220 -3.81 -5.32 -7.09
CA ILE A 220 -3.43 -4.88 -8.44
C ILE A 220 -3.52 -3.35 -8.46
N SER A 221 -2.47 -2.67 -8.90
CA SER A 221 -2.47 -1.21 -9.06
C SER A 221 -2.01 -0.77 -10.44
N PHE A 222 -2.42 0.44 -10.83
CA PHE A 222 -2.02 1.08 -12.09
C PHE A 222 -2.33 2.58 -12.05
N TYR A 223 -1.76 3.33 -12.99
CA TYR A 223 -1.97 4.78 -13.10
C TYR A 223 -2.87 5.12 -14.28
N VAL A 224 -3.81 6.04 -14.06
CA VAL A 224 -4.70 6.60 -15.08
C VAL A 224 -4.56 8.11 -15.12
N ALA A 225 -4.98 8.75 -16.20
CA ALA A 225 -5.08 10.21 -16.24
C ALA A 225 -6.20 10.66 -15.28
N ALA A 226 -5.90 11.60 -14.40
CA ALA A 226 -6.88 12.24 -13.55
C ALA A 226 -7.81 13.15 -14.37
N ASP A 227 -9.04 13.34 -13.88
CA ASP A 227 -10.04 14.23 -14.47
C ASP A 227 -9.77 15.74 -14.18
N ASP A 228 -8.51 16.14 -14.01
CA ASP A 228 -8.11 17.52 -13.70
C ASP A 228 -7.35 18.22 -14.83
N GLU A 229 -7.34 19.56 -14.79
CA GLU A 229 -6.66 20.40 -15.81
C GLU A 229 -5.14 20.19 -15.81
N ASP A 230 -4.58 19.71 -14.70
CA ASP A 230 -3.15 19.51 -14.50
C ASP A 230 -2.65 18.17 -15.06
N HIS A 231 -3.54 17.34 -15.64
CA HIS A 231 -3.23 16.03 -16.23
C HIS A 231 -2.46 15.12 -15.26
N GLN A 232 -2.78 15.19 -13.97
CA GLN A 232 -2.07 14.41 -12.95
C GLN A 232 -2.33 12.91 -13.11
N TRP A 233 -1.41 12.08 -12.62
CA TRP A 233 -1.61 10.64 -12.60
C TRP A 233 -2.42 10.28 -11.35
N GLU A 234 -3.55 9.61 -11.55
CA GLU A 234 -4.35 9.01 -10.48
C GLU A 234 -3.98 7.54 -10.33
N THR A 235 -3.73 7.10 -9.09
CA THR A 235 -3.45 5.69 -8.79
C THR A 235 -4.75 4.95 -8.53
N VAL A 236 -5.02 3.92 -9.32
CA VAL A 236 -6.04 2.93 -9.03
C VAL A 236 -5.38 1.77 -8.29
N SER A 237 -5.93 1.38 -7.14
CA SER A 237 -5.46 0.24 -6.36
C SER A 237 -6.63 -0.64 -5.95
N ILE A 238 -6.59 -1.90 -6.33
CA ILE A 238 -7.65 -2.89 -6.08
C ILE A 238 -7.06 -3.96 -5.15
N PRO A 239 -7.28 -3.86 -3.83
CA PRO A 239 -6.73 -4.81 -2.88
C PRO A 239 -7.60 -6.08 -2.81
N GLU A 240 -6.99 -7.20 -2.43
CA GLU A 240 -7.65 -8.50 -2.40
C GLU A 240 -8.92 -8.48 -1.56
N GLU A 241 -8.95 -7.79 -0.43
CA GLU A 241 -10.12 -7.69 0.44
C GLU A 241 -11.35 -7.06 -0.24
N GLU A 242 -11.17 -6.22 -1.26
CA GLU A 242 -12.25 -5.58 -2.01
C GLU A 242 -12.76 -6.44 -3.16
N VAL A 243 -12.01 -7.47 -3.56
CA VAL A 243 -12.40 -8.39 -4.63
C VAL A 243 -13.36 -9.45 -4.09
N GLU A 244 -14.54 -9.56 -4.71
CA GLU A 244 -15.46 -10.68 -4.51
C GLU A 244 -14.96 -11.91 -5.27
N MET A 245 -14.73 -11.77 -6.58
CA MET A 245 -14.22 -12.83 -7.44
C MET A 245 -13.53 -12.26 -8.68
N TYR A 246 -12.73 -13.08 -9.36
CA TYR A 246 -12.16 -12.73 -10.66
C TYR A 246 -12.25 -13.89 -11.64
N SER A 247 -12.17 -13.60 -12.93
CA SER A 247 -12.11 -14.61 -14.01
C SER A 247 -11.17 -14.17 -15.10
N ILE A 248 -10.62 -15.14 -15.82
CA ILE A 248 -9.82 -14.89 -17.01
C ILE A 248 -10.41 -15.65 -18.17
N GLU A 249 -10.62 -14.94 -19.27
CA GLU A 249 -11.20 -15.45 -20.50
C GLU A 249 -10.32 -15.01 -21.68
N GLU A 250 -10.25 -15.81 -22.74
CA GLU A 250 -9.70 -15.36 -24.01
C GLU A 250 -10.86 -14.97 -24.93
N LYS A 251 -10.89 -13.71 -25.35
CA LYS A 251 -11.89 -13.12 -26.25
C LYS A 251 -11.18 -12.37 -27.36
N GLU A 252 -11.58 -12.60 -28.60
CA GLU A 252 -11.12 -11.81 -29.76
C GLU A 252 -9.58 -11.72 -29.89
N SER A 253 -8.87 -12.81 -29.60
CA SER A 253 -7.39 -12.83 -29.55
C SER A 253 -6.79 -11.85 -28.53
N LYS A 254 -7.51 -11.60 -27.43
CA LYS A 254 -7.04 -10.88 -26.24
C LYS A 254 -7.34 -11.72 -25.00
N LYS A 255 -6.54 -11.53 -23.96
CA LYS A 255 -6.76 -12.11 -22.64
C LYS A 255 -7.44 -11.09 -21.76
N LEU A 256 -8.65 -11.40 -21.30
CA LEU A 256 -9.47 -10.53 -20.46
C LEU A 256 -9.41 -11.01 -19.02
N LEU A 257 -8.89 -10.18 -18.12
CA LEU A 257 -9.06 -10.32 -16.68
C LEU A 257 -10.27 -9.49 -16.25
N THR A 258 -11.28 -10.15 -15.71
CA THR A 258 -12.44 -9.50 -15.07
C THR A 258 -12.32 -9.63 -13.57
N ILE A 259 -12.42 -8.51 -12.86
CA ILE A 259 -12.40 -8.44 -11.39
C ILE A 259 -13.74 -7.88 -10.95
N ILE A 260 -14.47 -8.64 -10.14
CA ILE A 260 -15.75 -8.24 -9.55
C ILE A 260 -15.49 -7.78 -8.13
N LEU A 261 -15.90 -6.56 -7.82
CA LEU A 261 -15.67 -5.88 -6.55
C LEU A 261 -16.86 -6.10 -5.62
N LYS A 262 -16.59 -6.14 -4.31
CA LYS A 262 -17.64 -6.29 -3.29
C LYS A 262 -18.51 -5.05 -3.15
N ASN A 263 -17.93 -3.89 -3.42
CA ASN A 263 -18.59 -2.59 -3.37
C ASN A 263 -18.12 -1.77 -4.58
N PRO A 264 -18.93 -0.80 -5.05
CA PRO A 264 -18.50 0.13 -6.08
C PRO A 264 -17.23 0.89 -5.70
N VAL A 265 -16.33 1.04 -6.65
CA VAL A 265 -15.15 1.91 -6.55
C VAL A 265 -15.30 3.10 -7.48
N THR A 266 -14.61 4.17 -7.14
CA THR A 266 -14.59 5.40 -7.94
C THR A 266 -13.19 5.63 -8.48
N VAL A 267 -13.10 5.95 -9.77
CA VAL A 267 -11.87 6.36 -10.47
C VAL A 267 -12.20 7.62 -11.24
N GLY A 268 -11.54 8.73 -10.91
CA GLY A 268 -11.96 10.06 -11.36
C GLY A 268 -13.43 10.34 -10.99
N ASN A 269 -14.24 10.68 -11.99
CA ASN A 269 -15.69 10.89 -11.86
C ASN A 269 -16.53 9.63 -12.17
N GLN A 270 -15.91 8.49 -12.43
CA GLN A 270 -16.58 7.25 -12.79
C GLN A 270 -16.74 6.34 -11.57
N GLU A 271 -17.87 5.64 -11.48
CA GLU A 271 -18.15 4.65 -10.45
C GLU A 271 -18.54 3.33 -11.10
N GLY A 272 -18.06 2.21 -10.54
CA GLY A 272 -18.43 0.89 -11.03
C GLY A 272 -18.03 -0.26 -10.11
N GLU A 273 -18.54 -1.45 -10.41
CA GLU A 273 -18.36 -2.67 -9.62
C GLU A 273 -17.49 -3.73 -10.31
N GLN A 274 -17.23 -3.57 -11.61
CA GLN A 274 -16.38 -4.51 -12.37
C GLN A 274 -15.22 -3.78 -13.04
N MET A 275 -14.02 -4.32 -12.85
CA MET A 275 -12.83 -3.91 -13.58
C MET A 275 -12.49 -4.93 -14.67
N PHE A 276 -12.33 -4.46 -15.90
CA PHE A 276 -11.92 -5.26 -17.06
C PHE A 276 -10.54 -4.81 -17.52
N LEU A 277 -9.59 -5.73 -17.56
CA LEU A 277 -8.21 -5.47 -18.01
C LEU A 277 -7.89 -6.39 -19.20
N TYR A 278 -7.54 -5.79 -20.33
CA TYR A 278 -7.23 -6.52 -21.57
C TYR A 278 -5.73 -6.63 -21.77
N PHE A 279 -5.24 -7.83 -22.04
CA PHE A 279 -3.84 -8.14 -22.22
C PHE A 279 -3.60 -8.90 -23.53
N ASP A 280 -2.35 -8.88 -23.99
CA ASP A 280 -1.92 -9.77 -25.06
C ASP A 280 -2.04 -11.26 -24.62
N PRO A 281 -2.57 -12.17 -25.47
CA PRO A 281 -2.71 -13.59 -25.15
C PRO A 281 -1.42 -14.29 -24.71
N VAL A 282 -0.24 -13.81 -25.12
CA VAL A 282 1.04 -14.44 -24.73
C VAL A 282 1.37 -14.24 -23.25
N LEU A 283 0.74 -13.28 -22.57
CA LEU A 283 1.07 -12.94 -21.17
C LEU A 283 0.43 -13.92 -20.18
N GLU A 284 1.20 -14.41 -19.22
CA GLU A 284 0.77 -15.39 -18.20
C GLU A 284 -0.01 -14.75 -17.03
N ILE A 285 -1.11 -14.04 -17.32
CA ILE A 285 -1.88 -13.28 -16.33
C ILE A 285 -2.52 -14.18 -15.26
N MET A 286 -2.95 -15.39 -15.61
CA MET A 286 -3.67 -16.30 -14.71
C MET A 286 -2.86 -16.73 -13.49
N GLU A 287 -1.61 -17.10 -13.67
CA GLU A 287 -0.76 -17.53 -12.57
C GLU A 287 -0.47 -16.38 -11.61
N VAL A 288 -0.30 -15.16 -12.16
CA VAL A 288 0.02 -13.97 -11.37
C VAL A 288 -1.21 -13.44 -10.62
N ALA A 289 -2.37 -13.34 -11.28
CA ALA A 289 -3.62 -12.97 -10.62
C ALA A 289 -3.95 -13.92 -9.44
N ARG A 290 -3.65 -15.22 -9.60
CA ARG A 290 -3.80 -16.21 -8.53
C ARG A 290 -2.84 -15.99 -7.36
N LYS A 291 -1.61 -15.52 -7.60
CA LYS A 291 -0.67 -15.15 -6.53
C LYS A 291 -1.17 -13.95 -5.72
N VAL A 292 -1.88 -13.01 -6.36
CA VAL A 292 -2.42 -11.81 -5.70
C VAL A 292 -3.73 -12.12 -4.96
N TYR A 293 -4.77 -12.53 -5.69
CA TYR A 293 -6.13 -12.69 -5.16
C TYR A 293 -6.47 -14.09 -4.64
N GLY A 294 -5.59 -15.07 -4.86
CA GLY A 294 -5.80 -16.45 -4.44
C GLY A 294 -6.66 -17.27 -5.41
N ALA A 295 -6.56 -18.60 -5.32
CA ALA A 295 -7.33 -19.52 -6.17
C ALA A 295 -8.82 -19.60 -5.77
N ASN A 296 -9.12 -19.33 -4.50
CA ASN A 296 -10.46 -19.37 -3.93
C ASN A 296 -11.41 -18.31 -4.52
N LYS A 297 -10.88 -17.20 -5.04
CA LYS A 297 -11.66 -16.14 -5.69
C LYS A 297 -11.77 -16.29 -7.20
N CYS A 298 -11.10 -17.28 -7.80
CA CYS A 298 -11.17 -17.50 -9.24
C CYS A 298 -12.48 -18.19 -9.63
N LYS A 299 -13.29 -17.55 -10.47
CA LYS A 299 -14.48 -18.15 -11.10
C LYS A 299 -14.03 -19.36 -11.93
N GLY A 300 -14.69 -20.50 -11.72
CA GLY A 300 -14.31 -21.78 -12.32
C GLY A 300 -13.44 -22.68 -11.44
N PHE A 301 -12.83 -22.16 -10.36
CA PHE A 301 -12.18 -22.95 -9.32
C PHE A 301 -13.22 -23.48 -8.33
N THR A 302 -14.19 -24.27 -8.81
CA THR A 302 -14.89 -25.18 -7.90
C THR A 302 -13.87 -26.18 -7.41
N LYS A 303 -13.68 -26.27 -6.09
CA LYS A 303 -12.85 -27.29 -5.45
C LYS A 303 -13.35 -28.65 -5.94
N LYS A 304 -12.77 -29.19 -7.02
CA LYS A 304 -12.90 -30.60 -7.42
C LYS A 304 -12.04 -31.43 -6.45
N GLN A 305 -12.36 -31.32 -5.16
CA GLN A 305 -12.13 -32.34 -4.16
C GLN A 305 -13.50 -32.85 -3.69
N ALA A 306 -14.33 -33.24 -4.65
CA ALA A 306 -15.05 -34.48 -4.47
C ALA A 306 -14.26 -35.49 -5.29
N THR A 307 -13.31 -36.17 -4.64
CA THR A 307 -12.97 -37.52 -5.08
C THR A 307 -14.29 -38.28 -4.99
N SER A 308 -15.02 -38.37 -6.09
CA SER A 308 -16.18 -39.25 -6.17
C SER A 308 -15.61 -40.66 -6.15
N VAL A 309 -15.36 -41.18 -4.95
CA VAL A 309 -15.19 -42.61 -4.77
C VAL A 309 -16.57 -43.19 -5.09
N ALA A 310 -16.77 -43.60 -6.33
CA ALA A 310 -17.82 -44.53 -6.65
C ALA A 310 -17.52 -45.79 -5.83
N LYS A 311 -18.24 -45.99 -4.71
CA LYS A 311 -18.25 -47.28 -4.02
C LYS A 311 -19.00 -48.26 -4.91
N THR A 312 -18.31 -48.83 -5.88
CA THR A 312 -18.79 -50.02 -6.58
C THR A 312 -18.62 -51.19 -5.63
N SER A 313 -19.68 -51.53 -4.89
CA SER A 313 -19.72 -52.78 -4.13
C SER A 313 -19.80 -53.94 -5.11
N VAL A 314 -18.66 -54.59 -5.37
CA VAL A 314 -18.59 -55.83 -6.16
C VAL A 314 -18.87 -56.98 -5.20
N HIS A 315 -20.05 -57.60 -5.32
CA HIS A 315 -20.31 -58.87 -4.66
C HIS A 315 -19.68 -59.98 -5.49
N ILE A 316 -18.61 -60.59 -4.98
CA ILE A 316 -17.98 -61.77 -5.58
C ILE A 316 -18.63 -63.00 -4.94
N ILE A 317 -19.41 -63.74 -5.72
CA ILE A 317 -19.96 -65.04 -5.31
C ILE A 317 -19.02 -66.11 -5.88
N PHE A 318 -18.41 -66.90 -5.01
CA PHE A 318 -17.61 -68.06 -5.39
C PHE A 318 -18.51 -69.31 -5.39
N ASP A 319 -18.40 -70.15 -6.42
CA ASP A 319 -18.91 -71.53 -6.33
C ASP A 319 -17.85 -72.44 -5.69
N GLU A 320 -18.30 -73.61 -5.20
CA GLU A 320 -17.46 -74.58 -4.47
C GLU A 320 -16.34 -75.24 -5.31
N SER A 321 -16.19 -74.86 -6.59
CA SER A 321 -15.19 -75.46 -7.49
C SER A 321 -14.12 -74.47 -7.99
N GLY A 322 -14.18 -73.21 -7.58
CA GLY A 322 -13.05 -72.28 -7.71
C GLY A 322 -12.67 -71.87 -9.13
N SER A 323 -13.60 -71.78 -10.09
CA SER A 323 -13.28 -71.20 -11.42
C SER A 323 -14.42 -70.43 -12.10
N GLN A 324 -14.10 -69.16 -12.39
CA GLN A 324 -14.76 -68.09 -13.18
C GLN A 324 -15.91 -67.25 -12.57
N VAL A 325 -15.75 -65.92 -12.66
CA VAL A 325 -16.56 -64.85 -12.04
C VAL A 325 -17.47 -64.18 -13.09
N ARG A 326 -18.78 -64.07 -12.81
CA ARG A 326 -19.71 -63.14 -13.49
C ARG A 326 -19.88 -61.87 -12.67
N TYR A 327 -19.85 -60.70 -13.31
CA TYR A 327 -20.00 -59.38 -12.67
C TYR A 327 -21.39 -58.79 -12.92
N THR A 328 -22.04 -58.24 -11.89
CA THR A 328 -23.22 -57.37 -12.04
C THR A 328 -22.94 -56.04 -11.34
N VAL A 329 -23.10 -54.93 -12.07
CA VAL A 329 -22.86 -53.55 -11.58
C VAL A 329 -24.21 -52.87 -11.33
N LEU A 330 -24.46 -52.41 -10.11
CA LEU A 330 -25.58 -51.53 -9.76
C LEU A 330 -25.07 -50.09 -9.59
N ILE A 331 -25.56 -49.18 -10.42
CA ILE A 331 -25.25 -47.74 -10.35
C ILE A 331 -26.51 -47.01 -9.85
N THR A 332 -26.43 -46.34 -8.70
CA THR A 332 -27.46 -45.42 -8.21
C THR A 332 -26.95 -43.98 -8.26
N THR A 333 -27.66 -43.11 -8.98
CA THR A 333 -27.36 -41.67 -9.12
C THR A 333 -28.10 -40.82 -8.08
N PRO A 334 -27.48 -39.82 -7.43
CA PRO A 334 -28.19 -38.92 -6.52
C PRO A 334 -28.81 -37.70 -7.22
N THR A 335 -30.07 -37.40 -6.88
CA THR A 335 -30.89 -36.29 -7.38
C THR A 335 -30.57 -34.96 -6.66
N LYS A 336 -30.45 -33.87 -7.43
CA LYS A 336 -30.24 -32.49 -6.93
C LYS A 336 -31.47 -31.97 -6.18
N ARG A 337 -31.27 -31.35 -5.00
CA ARG A 337 -32.26 -30.47 -4.35
C ARG A 337 -31.78 -29.01 -4.38
N LYS A 338 -32.63 -28.13 -4.92
CA LYS A 338 -32.55 -26.66 -4.84
C LYS A 338 -32.98 -26.22 -3.44
N VAL A 339 -32.32 -25.19 -2.88
CA VAL A 339 -32.90 -24.33 -1.84
C VAL A 339 -32.58 -22.87 -2.18
N SER A 340 -33.58 -22.03 -1.93
CA SER A 340 -33.83 -20.66 -2.35
C SER A 340 -33.26 -19.59 -1.42
N GLU A 341 -33.31 -18.36 -1.94
CA GLU A 341 -32.88 -17.05 -1.45
C GLU A 341 -33.26 -16.69 -0.01
N ALA A 342 -32.39 -15.88 0.62
CA ALA A 342 -32.76 -14.96 1.69
C ALA A 342 -31.90 -13.68 1.60
N SER A 343 -32.58 -12.55 1.60
CA SER A 343 -32.09 -11.18 1.55
C SER A 343 -31.54 -10.71 2.90
N VAL A 344 -30.47 -9.91 2.88
CA VAL A 344 -29.97 -9.19 4.06
C VAL A 344 -29.63 -7.76 3.66
N ILE A 345 -30.22 -6.81 4.40
CA ILE A 345 -30.00 -5.36 4.32
C ILE A 345 -28.78 -5.04 5.21
N VAL A 346 -27.85 -4.23 4.71
CA VAL A 346 -26.71 -3.69 5.49
C VAL A 346 -26.75 -2.14 5.44
N PRO A 347 -26.61 -1.44 6.57
CA PRO A 347 -26.52 0.02 6.60
C PRO A 347 -25.09 0.49 6.26
N GLY A 348 -25.01 1.58 5.51
CA GLY A 348 -23.78 2.15 4.98
C GLY A 348 -22.87 2.80 6.02
N THR A 349 -21.58 2.85 5.68
CA THR A 349 -20.54 3.67 6.32
C THR A 349 -19.57 4.19 5.26
N GLY A 350 -19.02 5.38 5.53
CA GLY A 350 -18.54 6.35 4.55
C GLY A 350 -17.10 6.18 4.07
N ARG A 351 -16.82 6.90 2.99
CA ARG A 351 -15.60 6.91 2.16
C ARG A 351 -14.55 7.91 2.65
N LEU A 352 -13.29 7.65 2.30
CA LEU A 352 -12.22 8.66 2.11
C LEU A 352 -11.54 8.38 0.77
N PRO A 353 -11.38 9.36 -0.13
CA PRO A 353 -10.56 9.23 -1.34
C PRO A 353 -9.10 9.56 -1.04
N LEU A 354 -8.16 8.68 -1.41
CA LEU A 354 -6.72 9.00 -1.42
C LEU A 354 -6.38 9.70 -2.74
N ARG A 355 -6.02 10.99 -2.67
CA ARG A 355 -5.35 11.71 -3.77
C ARG A 355 -3.85 11.45 -3.70
N SER A 356 -3.23 11.15 -4.84
CA SER A 356 -1.78 11.25 -5.01
C SER A 356 -1.42 12.73 -5.25
N PRO A 357 -0.49 13.34 -4.49
CA PRO A 357 0.10 14.60 -4.89
C PRO A 357 1.40 14.32 -5.67
N LEU A 358 1.64 14.99 -6.80
CA LEU A 358 2.94 15.60 -7.14
C LEU A 358 2.86 16.38 -8.48
N VAL A 359 2.96 17.71 -8.39
CA VAL A 359 3.51 18.59 -9.43
C VAL A 359 4.55 19.47 -8.77
N PHE A 360 5.74 19.56 -9.40
CA PHE A 360 6.73 20.59 -9.10
C PHE A 360 6.17 21.97 -9.51
N VAL A 361 6.09 22.87 -8.53
CA VAL A 361 5.87 24.33 -8.61
C VAL A 361 4.41 24.84 -8.53
N ASN A 362 4.18 25.47 -7.36
CA ASN A 362 3.32 26.60 -6.99
C ASN A 362 1.81 26.43 -6.76
N THR A 363 1.52 26.56 -5.45
CA THR A 363 0.36 27.18 -4.80
C THR A 363 -1.00 26.59 -5.11
N LEU A 364 -1.57 25.83 -4.16
CA LEU A 364 -3.02 25.75 -4.00
C LEU A 364 -3.44 25.51 -2.55
N ASN A 365 -4.45 26.28 -2.18
CA ASN A 365 -5.07 26.41 -0.87
C ASN A 365 -6.00 25.23 -0.55
N HIS A 366 -5.99 24.86 0.74
CA HIS A 366 -6.94 24.11 1.56
C HIS A 366 -8.29 23.67 0.98
N ILE A 367 -8.65 22.40 1.24
CA ILE A 367 -9.95 22.01 1.81
C ILE A 367 -9.72 20.93 2.89
N CYS A 368 -9.59 21.35 4.16
CA CYS A 368 -9.73 20.47 5.32
C CYS A 368 -11.17 20.58 5.84
N THR A 369 -11.81 19.46 6.15
CA THR A 369 -13.00 19.44 7.02
C THR A 369 -12.59 19.89 8.43
N PRO A 370 -13.41 20.71 9.11
CA PRO A 370 -12.96 21.46 10.28
C PRO A 370 -13.01 20.62 11.56
N ILE A 371 -11.87 20.02 11.95
CA ILE A 371 -11.63 19.66 13.35
C ILE A 371 -11.22 20.94 14.08
N ASN A 372 -12.17 21.55 14.81
CA ASN A 372 -12.00 22.59 15.85
C ASN A 372 -10.65 23.35 15.89
N GLN A 373 -10.24 24.00 14.79
CA GLN A 373 -9.07 24.89 14.72
C GLN A 373 -9.12 26.01 15.77
N THR A 374 -10.33 26.38 16.21
CA THR A 374 -10.59 27.44 17.18
C THR A 374 -10.04 27.14 18.58
N LEU A 375 -9.91 25.87 18.98
CA LEU A 375 -9.36 25.48 20.29
C LEU A 375 -7.82 25.44 20.33
N LEU A 376 -7.18 25.12 19.19
CA LEU A 376 -5.72 25.09 19.06
C LEU A 376 -5.13 26.51 18.97
N LEU A 377 -5.79 27.42 18.26
CA LEU A 377 -5.32 28.80 18.09
C LEU A 377 -5.58 29.68 19.33
N SER A 378 -6.70 29.46 20.04
CA SER A 378 -7.02 30.25 21.25
C SER A 378 -6.17 29.90 22.47
N SER A 379 -5.58 28.70 22.51
CA SER A 379 -4.63 28.28 23.56
C SER A 379 -3.18 28.70 23.28
N TRP A 380 -2.89 29.20 22.07
CA TRP A 380 -1.55 29.65 21.64
C TRP A 380 -1.24 31.11 21.99
N GLN A 381 -2.25 31.94 22.26
CA GLN A 381 -2.09 33.35 22.63
C GLN A 381 -2.33 33.57 24.13
N GLY A 382 -1.42 33.09 24.98
CA GLY A 382 -1.46 33.27 26.43
C GLY A 382 -0.05 33.38 27.02
N THR A 383 0.18 34.43 27.80
CA THR A 383 1.47 35.02 28.17
C THR A 383 2.31 34.28 29.23
N SER A 384 3.61 34.60 29.17
CA SER A 384 4.59 34.69 30.28
C SER A 384 5.40 33.45 30.69
N SER A 385 6.71 33.68 30.80
CA SER A 385 7.85 32.77 30.75
C SER A 385 8.14 31.98 32.04
N ALA A 386 7.11 31.49 32.74
CA ALA A 386 7.32 30.67 33.95
C ALA A 386 6.36 29.47 34.09
N LEU A 387 5.47 29.22 33.11
CA LEU A 387 4.50 28.12 33.14
C LEU A 387 4.72 27.09 32.01
N SER A 388 5.82 27.16 31.26
CA SER A 388 5.98 26.40 30.01
C SER A 388 6.15 24.89 30.18
N GLU A 389 6.66 24.41 31.32
CA GLU A 389 6.87 22.97 31.51
C GLU A 389 5.59 22.22 31.89
N SER A 390 4.79 22.75 32.82
CA SER A 390 3.53 22.12 33.23
C SER A 390 2.43 22.25 32.18
N PHE A 391 2.43 23.35 31.41
CA PHE A 391 1.47 23.53 30.32
C PHE A 391 1.82 22.65 29.11
N SER A 392 3.11 22.48 28.80
CA SER A 392 3.56 21.58 27.72
C SER A 392 3.29 20.12 28.04
N SER A 393 3.47 19.67 29.30
CA SER A 393 3.18 18.28 29.69
C SER A 393 1.68 18.00 29.65
N THR A 394 0.85 18.91 30.17
CA THR A 394 -0.61 18.77 30.18
C THR A 394 -1.22 18.85 28.78
N PHE A 395 -0.70 19.73 27.92
CA PHE A 395 -1.13 19.85 26.52
C PHE A 395 -0.68 18.64 25.69
N SER A 396 0.54 18.16 25.91
CA SER A 396 1.08 16.91 25.33
C SER A 396 0.25 15.69 25.75
N LEU A 397 -0.11 15.57 27.03
CA LEU A 397 -0.99 14.51 27.55
C LEU A 397 -2.40 14.61 26.99
N THR A 398 -2.95 15.83 26.86
CA THR A 398 -4.32 16.03 26.35
C THR A 398 -4.38 15.75 24.85
N LEU A 399 -3.37 16.15 24.09
CA LEU A 399 -3.24 15.84 22.66
C LEU A 399 -3.03 14.33 22.47
N PHE A 400 -2.16 13.70 23.26
CA PHE A 400 -1.97 12.24 23.28
C PHE A 400 -3.28 11.52 23.66
N VAL A 401 -3.96 11.95 24.71
CA VAL A 401 -5.25 11.38 25.11
C VAL A 401 -6.32 11.63 24.05
N CYS A 402 -6.34 12.75 23.34
CA CYS A 402 -7.30 13.01 22.26
C CYS A 402 -7.02 12.18 21.00
N LEU A 403 -5.75 12.07 20.59
CA LEU A 403 -5.31 11.25 19.45
C LEU A 403 -5.52 9.76 19.71
N PHE A 404 -5.20 9.32 20.92
CA PHE A 404 -5.24 7.92 21.27
C PHE A 404 -6.59 7.50 21.88
N LYS A 405 -7.41 8.35 22.53
CA LYS A 405 -8.72 7.88 23.10
C LYS A 405 -9.68 7.32 22.07
N ASN A 406 -9.81 8.00 20.93
CA ASN A 406 -10.85 7.63 19.96
C ASN A 406 -10.57 6.29 19.27
N ASN A 407 -9.29 5.89 19.16
CA ASN A 407 -8.87 4.64 18.51
C ASN A 407 -8.30 3.58 19.49
N LEU A 408 -7.82 3.94 20.68
CA LEU A 408 -7.24 3.00 21.67
C LEU A 408 -8.18 2.52 22.78
N THR A 409 -9.47 2.88 22.78
CA THR A 409 -10.41 2.30 23.77
C THR A 409 -10.45 0.76 23.70
N ILE A 410 -9.91 0.16 22.62
CA ILE A 410 -9.83 -1.29 22.40
C ILE A 410 -8.48 -1.94 22.83
N LEU A 411 -7.40 -1.18 23.08
CA LEU A 411 -6.04 -1.77 23.11
C LEU A 411 -5.16 -1.54 24.35
N LEU A 412 -5.64 -0.89 25.41
CA LEU A 412 -4.85 -0.75 26.65
C LEU A 412 -5.64 -1.23 27.87
N THR A 413 -5.22 -2.37 28.42
CA THR A 413 -5.45 -2.76 29.81
C THR A 413 -4.58 -1.92 30.76
N ASP A 414 -4.98 -1.88 32.03
CA ASP A 414 -4.74 -0.88 33.07
C ASP A 414 -3.29 -0.40 33.38
N GLU A 415 -2.24 -0.94 32.75
CA GLU A 415 -0.84 -0.60 33.08
C GLU A 415 -0.37 0.76 32.55
N VAL A 416 -0.91 1.24 31.41
CA VAL A 416 -0.53 2.57 30.87
C VAL A 416 -1.22 3.71 31.62
N TRP A 417 -2.38 3.44 32.24
CA TRP A 417 -3.15 4.45 32.95
C TRP A 417 -2.53 4.85 34.30
N GLU A 418 -1.87 3.92 35.00
CA GLU A 418 -1.17 4.23 36.26
C GLU A 418 0.13 5.02 36.05
N HIS A 419 0.84 4.79 34.94
CA HIS A 419 2.09 5.51 34.66
C HIS A 419 1.86 6.98 34.30
N CYS A 420 0.72 7.31 33.70
CA CYS A 420 0.34 8.70 33.40
C CYS A 420 -0.19 9.47 34.63
N ARG A 421 -0.50 8.80 35.74
CA ARG A 421 -1.02 9.43 36.97
C ARG A 421 0.07 9.88 37.95
N SER A 422 1.31 9.44 37.74
CA SER A 422 2.41 9.57 38.70
C SER A 422 3.53 10.54 38.25
N GLY A 423 3.31 11.34 37.21
CA GLY A 423 4.24 12.36 36.70
C GLY A 423 3.75 13.78 36.88
#